data_AF-A0A382M2A1-F1
#
_entry.id   AF-A0A382M2A1-F1
#
_cell.length_a   1.000
_cell.length_b   1.000
_cell.length_c   1.000
_cell.angle_alpha   90.00
_cell.angle_beta   90.00
_cell.angle_gamma   90.00
#
_symmetry.space_group_name_H-M   'P 1'
#
loop_
_entity.id
_entity.type
_entity.pdbx_description
1 polymer ?
#
loop_
_entity_poly.entity_id
_entity_poly.type
_entity_poly.pdbx_seq_one_letter_code
_entity_poly.pdbx_strand_id
1 'polypeptide(L)'
;MDKSLTEKAGQRSARRLRSGGRSANTARRGTELFKQSPWRLPVNHDPPIEPLAEEGVQAIHNGAMNILENIGIEFLNEESRTIFAQAGCRVDGTNVK
;
A
#
# COMPACT_ATOMS: atom_id res chain seq x y z
N MET A 1 85.41 -26.83 -12.45
CA MET A 1 84.64 -27.56 -13.48
C MET A 1 83.39 -28.04 -12.78
N ASP A 2 82.28 -27.33 -12.88
CA ASP A 2 80.94 -27.86 -12.59
C ASP A 2 79.93 -26.96 -13.28
N LYS A 3 79.42 -27.44 -14.42
CA LYS A 3 78.30 -26.88 -15.17
C LYS A 3 77.20 -27.93 -15.16
N SER A 4 76.05 -27.60 -14.59
CA SER A 4 74.75 -28.22 -14.91
C SER A 4 73.66 -27.32 -14.32
N LEU A 5 73.16 -26.32 -15.06
CA LEU A 5 71.97 -26.41 -15.90
C LEU A 5 70.79 -27.10 -15.20
N THR A 6 69.86 -26.30 -14.67
CA THR A 6 68.48 -26.73 -14.41
C THR A 6 67.54 -25.70 -15.03
N GLU A 7 66.57 -26.23 -15.77
CA GLU A 7 65.77 -25.58 -16.79
C GLU A 7 64.82 -24.50 -16.26
N LYS A 8 64.70 -23.39 -17.00
CA LYS A 8 63.60 -22.43 -16.85
C LYS A 8 62.36 -22.95 -17.58
N ALA A 9 61.41 -23.51 -16.84
CA ALA A 9 60.04 -23.64 -17.32
C ALA A 9 59.33 -22.29 -17.16
N GLY A 10 59.00 -21.65 -18.30
CA GLY A 10 58.39 -20.34 -18.38
C GLY A 10 57.07 -20.23 -17.62
N GLN A 11 57.07 -19.38 -16.60
CA GLN A 11 55.87 -18.92 -15.89
C GLN A 11 55.04 -18.06 -16.85
N ARG A 12 53.95 -18.60 -17.39
CA ARG A 12 52.94 -17.82 -18.09
C ARG A 12 52.25 -16.91 -17.07
N SER A 13 52.71 -15.66 -16.98
CA SER A 13 52.08 -14.61 -16.18
C SER A 13 50.60 -14.52 -16.55
N ALA A 14 49.72 -14.93 -15.63
CA ALA A 14 48.29 -14.78 -15.77
C ALA A 14 47.98 -13.31 -16.07
N ARG A 15 47.38 -13.05 -17.24
CA ARG A 15 46.99 -11.71 -17.68
C ARG A 15 46.06 -11.12 -16.62
N ARG A 16 46.47 -10.03 -15.96
CA ARG A 16 45.72 -9.38 -14.88
C ARG A 16 44.36 -8.93 -15.41
N LEU A 17 43.33 -9.75 -15.23
CA LEU A 17 41.95 -9.34 -15.50
C LEU A 17 41.60 -8.18 -14.56
N ARG A 18 40.88 -7.19 -15.09
CA ARG A 18 40.37 -6.04 -14.31
C ARG A 18 39.31 -6.55 -13.32
N SER A 19 39.74 -7.06 -12.18
CA SER A 19 38.89 -7.61 -11.11
C SER A 19 38.12 -6.53 -10.33
N GLY A 20 38.46 -5.25 -10.51
CA GLY A 20 37.90 -4.13 -9.74
C GLY A 20 36.49 -3.67 -10.11
N GLY A 21 35.92 -4.14 -11.23
CA GLY A 21 34.57 -3.71 -11.65
C GLY A 21 33.45 -4.27 -10.74
N ARG A 22 33.65 -5.48 -10.21
CA ARG A 22 32.66 -6.14 -9.34
C ARG A 22 32.73 -5.65 -7.90
N SER A 23 33.94 -5.38 -7.38
CA SER A 23 34.11 -4.85 -6.01
C SER A 23 33.48 -3.47 -5.84
N ALA A 24 33.60 -2.59 -6.85
CA ALA A 24 32.97 -1.27 -6.85
C ALA A 24 31.44 -1.31 -6.96
N ASN A 25 30.86 -2.37 -7.54
CA ASN A 25 29.42 -2.58 -7.60
C ASN A 25 28.86 -3.27 -6.33
N THR A 26 29.69 -4.06 -5.64
CA THR A 26 29.35 -4.64 -4.34
C THR A 26 29.37 -3.57 -3.24
N ALA A 27 30.35 -2.66 -3.25
CA ALA A 27 30.43 -1.55 -2.29
C ALA A 27 29.21 -0.59 -2.38
N ARG A 28 28.65 -0.42 -3.58
CA ARG A 28 27.44 0.40 -3.82
C ARG A 28 26.12 -0.32 -3.52
N ARG A 29 26.11 -1.65 -3.40
CA ARG A 29 24.90 -2.45 -3.08
C ARG A 29 24.62 -2.59 -1.58
N GLY A 30 25.63 -2.39 -0.73
CA GLY A 30 25.51 -2.54 0.72
C GLY A 30 25.22 -1.25 1.48
N THR A 31 25.08 -0.12 0.78
CA THR A 31 24.70 1.17 1.38
C THR A 31 23.22 1.39 1.14
N GLU A 32 22.45 1.64 2.20
CA GLU A 32 21.07 2.13 2.08
C GLU A 32 21.10 3.40 1.24
N LEU A 33 20.53 3.35 0.03
CA LEU A 33 20.51 4.49 -0.91
C LEU A 33 19.70 5.67 -0.35
N PHE A 34 18.70 5.37 0.48
CA PHE A 34 17.86 6.33 1.18
C PHE A 34 17.61 5.84 2.60
N LYS A 35 17.75 6.73 3.59
CA LYS A 35 17.36 6.44 4.96
C LYS A 35 15.84 6.49 5.05
N GLN A 36 15.18 5.34 4.95
CA GLN A 36 13.74 5.25 5.16
C GLN A 36 13.45 5.44 6.66
N SER A 37 12.58 6.40 6.99
CA SER A 37 12.09 6.51 8.36
C SER A 37 11.25 5.28 8.71
N PRO A 38 11.32 4.76 9.95
CA PRO A 38 10.42 3.70 10.38
C PRO A 38 8.97 4.15 10.22
N TRP A 39 8.10 3.21 9.86
CA TRP A 39 6.68 3.47 9.71
C TRP A 39 6.08 4.01 11.02
N ARG A 40 5.24 5.03 10.91
CA ARG A 40 4.49 5.64 12.02
C ARG A 40 3.14 6.08 11.49
N LEU A 41 2.14 6.07 12.36
CA LEU A 41 0.83 6.65 12.05
C LEU A 41 0.97 8.19 11.98
N PRO A 42 0.66 8.83 10.83
CA PRO A 42 0.64 10.28 10.75
C PRO A 42 -0.43 10.84 11.69
N VAL A 43 -0.05 11.79 12.53
CA VAL A 43 -1.00 12.57 13.33
C VAL A 43 -1.21 13.88 12.59
N ASN A 44 -2.42 14.09 12.07
CA ASN A 44 -2.78 15.40 11.52
C ASN A 44 -3.13 16.33 12.70
N HIS A 45 -2.36 17.38 12.88
CA HIS A 45 -2.62 18.39 13.91
C HIS A 45 -3.63 19.44 13.45
N ASP A 46 -3.70 19.68 12.14
CA ASP A 46 -4.66 20.61 11.56
C ASP A 46 -6.05 19.96 11.49
N PRO A 47 -7.12 20.74 11.70
CA PRO A 47 -8.46 20.24 11.48
C PRO A 47 -8.61 19.83 10.00
N PRO A 48 -9.44 18.80 9.72
CA PRO A 48 -9.80 18.47 8.34
C PRO A 48 -10.38 19.69 7.60
N ILE A 49 -10.16 19.74 6.29
CA ILE A 49 -10.82 20.73 5.45
C ILE A 49 -12.34 20.45 5.45
N GLU A 50 -13.14 21.49 5.65
CA GLU A 50 -14.61 21.43 5.58
C GLU A 50 -15.07 21.93 4.21
N PRO A 51 -15.36 21.03 3.23
CA PRO A 51 -15.70 21.44 1.86
C PRO A 51 -17.13 22.00 1.72
N LEU A 52 -17.97 21.80 2.73
CA LEU A 52 -19.37 22.22 2.74
C LEU A 52 -19.65 23.00 4.02
N ALA A 53 -20.46 24.05 3.91
CA ALA A 53 -21.05 24.71 5.06
C ALA A 53 -22.12 23.82 5.71
N GLU A 54 -22.51 24.16 6.95
CA GLU A 54 -23.50 23.42 7.73
C GLU A 54 -24.82 23.23 6.96
N GLU A 55 -25.30 24.26 6.25
CA GLU A 55 -26.53 24.14 5.46
C GLU A 55 -26.40 23.08 4.34
N GLY A 56 -25.21 22.94 3.75
CA GLY A 56 -24.94 21.93 2.73
C GLY A 56 -24.96 20.51 3.31
N VAL A 57 -24.43 20.34 4.52
CA VAL A 57 -24.49 19.06 5.24
C VAL A 57 -25.94 18.70 5.55
N GLN A 58 -26.72 19.66 6.06
CA GLN A 58 -28.13 19.43 6.38
C GLN A 58 -28.96 19.13 5.13
N ALA A 59 -28.66 19.77 3.99
CA ALA A 59 -29.33 19.49 2.73
C ALA A 59 -29.10 18.04 2.27
N ILE A 60 -27.85 17.54 2.36
CA ILE A 60 -27.52 16.15 2.06
C ILE A 60 -28.22 15.21 3.03
N HIS A 61 -28.20 15.52 4.33
CA HIS A 61 -28.87 14.71 5.35
C HIS A 61 -30.38 14.58 5.08
N ASN A 62 -31.07 15.69 4.84
CA ASN A 62 -32.50 15.70 4.53
C ASN A 62 -32.80 14.93 3.23
N GLY A 63 -31.94 15.08 2.21
CA GLY A 63 -32.04 14.31 0.98
C GLY A 63 -31.90 12.81 1.21
N ALA A 64 -30.94 12.40 2.04
CA ALA A 64 -30.75 11.00 2.41
C ALA A 64 -31.94 10.43 3.18
N MET A 65 -32.48 11.17 4.16
CA MET A 65 -33.68 10.73 4.91
C MET A 65 -34.88 10.56 3.97
N ASN A 66 -35.10 11.51 3.06
CA ASN A 66 -36.16 11.41 2.07
C ASN A 66 -36.02 10.15 1.18
N ILE A 67 -34.79 9.79 0.79
CA ILE A 67 -34.53 8.56 0.03
C ILE A 67 -34.89 7.33 0.87
N LEU A 68 -34.43 7.26 2.12
CA LEU A 68 -34.67 6.11 2.99
C LEU A 68 -36.17 5.92 3.27
N GLU A 69 -36.89 6.99 3.58
CA GLU A 69 -38.31 6.93 3.96
C GLU A 69 -39.23 6.68 2.75
N ASN A 70 -39.00 7.39 1.63
CA ASN A 70 -39.95 7.38 0.51
C ASN A 70 -39.57 6.38 -0.58
N ILE A 71 -38.29 6.21 -0.87
CA ILE A 71 -37.80 5.31 -1.93
C ILE A 71 -37.43 3.94 -1.37
N GLY A 72 -36.73 3.90 -0.23
CA GLY A 72 -36.24 2.69 0.41
C GLY A 72 -34.98 2.11 -0.25
N ILE A 73 -34.51 0.98 0.29
CA ILE A 73 -33.36 0.23 -0.20
C ILE A 73 -33.75 -1.23 -0.38
N GLU A 74 -33.29 -1.84 -1.47
CA GLU A 74 -33.49 -3.27 -1.75
C GLU A 74 -32.51 -4.14 -0.96
N PHE A 75 -33.04 -4.91 -0.01
CA PHE A 75 -32.30 -5.92 0.72
C PHE A 75 -32.63 -7.31 0.18
N LEU A 76 -31.74 -7.85 -0.65
CA LEU A 76 -31.91 -9.16 -1.28
C LEU A 76 -31.74 -10.34 -0.30
N ASN A 77 -31.09 -10.10 0.85
CA ASN A 77 -30.94 -11.10 1.89
C ASN A 77 -32.23 -11.21 2.74
N GLU A 78 -32.67 -12.43 3.03
CA GLU A 78 -33.88 -12.69 3.81
C GLU A 78 -33.71 -12.39 5.30
N GLU A 79 -32.55 -12.73 5.87
CA GLU A 79 -32.26 -12.44 7.27
C GLU A 79 -32.27 -10.94 7.55
N SER A 80 -31.65 -10.14 6.67
CA SER A 80 -31.61 -8.68 6.81
C SER A 80 -33.02 -8.08 6.87
N ARG A 81 -33.93 -8.54 6.00
CA ARG A 81 -35.33 -8.08 5.99
C ARG A 81 -36.04 -8.38 7.30
N THR A 82 -35.77 -9.55 7.89
CA THR A 82 -36.34 -9.94 9.18
C THR A 82 -35.84 -9.03 10.31
N ILE A 83 -34.55 -8.72 10.32
CA ILE A 83 -33.95 -7.82 11.31
C ILE A 83 -34.57 -6.41 11.21
N PHE A 84 -34.71 -5.89 9.99
CA PHE A 84 -35.31 -4.56 9.78
C PHE A 84 -36.79 -4.51 10.18
N ALA A 85 -37.56 -5.55 9.87
CA ALA A 85 -38.95 -5.65 10.31
C ALA A 85 -39.07 -5.66 11.86
N GLN A 86 -38.17 -6.37 12.54
CA GLN A 86 -38.11 -6.38 14.02
C GLN A 86 -37.71 -5.02 14.60
N ALA A 87 -36.85 -4.28 13.90
CA ALA A 87 -36.48 -2.91 14.26
C ALA A 87 -37.60 -1.89 14.01
N GLY A 88 -38.71 -2.29 13.38
CA GLY A 88 -39.87 -1.44 13.10
C GLY A 88 -39.85 -0.76 11.73
N CYS A 89 -38.91 -1.13 10.84
CA CYS A 89 -38.91 -0.67 9.46
C CYS A 89 -40.04 -1.33 8.66
N ARG A 90 -40.53 -0.63 7.64
CA ARG A 90 -41.53 -1.12 6.70
C ARG A 90 -40.83 -1.95 5.62
N VAL A 91 -41.21 -3.22 5.51
CA VAL A 91 -40.65 -4.15 4.52
C VAL A 91 -41.71 -4.50 3.48
N ASP A 92 -41.54 -4.00 2.26
CA ASP A 92 -42.40 -4.27 1.10
C ASP A 92 -41.64 -5.23 0.14
N GLY A 93 -41.73 -6.54 0.39
CA GLY A 93 -41.07 -7.56 -0.42
C GLY A 93 -39.55 -7.63 -0.16
N THR A 94 -38.76 -7.06 -1.07
CA THR A 94 -37.31 -6.86 -0.89
C THR A 94 -36.95 -5.42 -0.52
N ASN A 95 -37.88 -4.49 -0.68
CA ASN A 95 -37.68 -3.08 -0.40
C ASN A 95 -37.92 -2.79 1.08
N VAL A 96 -36.97 -2.09 1.71
CA VAL A 96 -37.05 -1.69 3.13
C VAL A 96 -37.07 -0.16 3.21
N LYS A 97 -37.99 0.38 4.00
CA LYS A 97 -38.19 1.80 4.29
C LYS A 97 -38.24 2.03 5.80
#